data_AF-A0A2V9MI60-F1
#
_entry.id   AF-A0A2V9MI60-F1
#
_cell.length_a   1.000
_cell.length_b   1.000
_cell.length_c   1.000
_cell.angle_alpha   90.00
_cell.angle_beta   90.00
_cell.angle_gamma   90.00
#
_symmetry.space_group_name_H-M   'P 1'
#
loop_
_entity.id
_entity.type
_entity.pdbx_description
1 polymer ?
#
loop_
_entity_poly.entity_id
_entity_poly.type
_entity_poly.pdbx_seq_one_letter_code
_entity_poly.pdbx_strand_id
1 'polypeptide(L)'
;MEGTPCGKAVDKRKEWWAQFEGLNSLLLMHEKYGKQTSVYFDAFLKQWQFISEHQIDPEFHGVYQVVGPDGTAENSTKGQIWKAAYHDGRALLNVKARLKKLAEQ
;
A
#
# COMPACT_ATOMS: atom_id res chain seq x y z
N MET A 1 12.26 11.17 -15.89
CA MET A 1 11.21 12.20 -15.79
C MET A 1 10.97 12.46 -14.32
N GLU A 2 11.29 13.66 -13.85
CA GLU A 2 10.92 14.09 -12.49
C GLU A 2 9.41 14.35 -12.45
N GLY A 3 8.72 13.76 -11.47
CA GLY A 3 7.31 14.05 -11.24
C GLY A 3 7.17 15.42 -10.59
N THR A 4 6.29 16.28 -11.10
CA THR A 4 5.99 17.56 -10.45
C THR A 4 5.23 17.30 -9.15
N PRO A 5 5.63 17.90 -8.00
CA PRO A 5 4.98 17.65 -6.71
C PRO A 5 3.56 18.23 -6.63
N CYS A 6 3.22 19.14 -7.56
CA CYS A 6 1.95 19.84 -7.61
C CYS A 6 1.30 19.65 -8.98
N GLY A 7 -0.03 19.71 -9.02
CA GLY A 7 -0.80 19.62 -10.26
C GLY A 7 -1.46 18.26 -10.47
N LYS A 8 -1.91 18.00 -11.69
CA LYS A 8 -2.59 16.74 -12.02
C LYS A 8 -1.57 15.60 -12.06
N ALA A 9 -1.99 14.42 -11.59
CA ALA A 9 -1.19 13.21 -11.73
C ALA A 9 -0.85 12.96 -13.20
N VAL A 10 0.45 12.85 -13.49
CA VAL A 10 0.98 12.55 -14.83
C VAL A 10 0.95 11.05 -15.14
N ASP A 11 0.97 10.22 -14.10
CA ASP A 11 0.78 8.78 -14.17
C ASP A 11 -0.25 8.37 -13.13
N LYS A 12 -1.25 7.59 -13.54
CA LYS A 12 -2.35 7.11 -12.69
C LYS A 12 -2.21 5.65 -12.29
N ARG A 13 -1.18 4.96 -12.79
CA ARG A 13 -0.88 3.58 -12.43
C ARG A 13 -0.49 3.48 -10.96
N LYS A 14 -0.77 2.32 -10.37
CA LYS A 14 -0.53 2.04 -8.96
C LYS A 14 0.51 0.94 -8.82
N GLU A 15 1.74 1.37 -8.55
CA GLU A 15 2.86 0.48 -8.27
C GLU A 15 2.74 -0.13 -6.87
N TRP A 16 2.91 -1.45 -6.77
CA TRP A 16 2.73 -2.21 -5.52
C TRP A 16 3.57 -1.64 -4.38
N TRP A 17 4.87 -1.41 -4.61
CA TRP A 17 5.79 -1.00 -3.55
C TRP A 17 5.32 0.30 -2.89
N ALA A 18 4.85 1.27 -3.70
CA ALA A 18 4.36 2.54 -3.18
C ALA A 18 3.11 2.36 -2.31
N GLN A 19 2.23 1.40 -2.64
CA GLN A 19 1.03 1.11 -1.85
C GLN A 19 1.40 0.53 -0.48
N PHE A 20 2.33 -0.44 -0.46
CA PHE A 20 2.77 -1.09 0.78
C PHE A 20 3.63 -0.19 1.66
N GLU A 21 4.48 0.66 1.09
CA GLU A 21 5.19 1.69 1.86
C GLU A 21 4.23 2.75 2.43
N GLY A 22 3.23 3.17 1.63
CA GLY A 22 2.16 4.06 2.09
C GLY A 22 1.40 3.47 3.29
N LEU A 23 1.12 2.16 3.26
CA LEU A 23 0.48 1.44 4.37
C LEU A 23 1.26 1.59 5.68
N ASN A 24 2.59 1.42 5.64
CA ASN A 24 3.46 1.64 6.80
C ASN A 24 3.44 3.09 7.28
N SER A 25 3.59 4.04 6.35
CA SER A 25 3.66 5.47 6.67
C SER A 25 2.38 5.96 7.32
N LEU A 26 1.21 5.58 6.79
CA LEU A 26 -0.08 5.97 7.35
C LEU A 26 -0.26 5.44 8.77
N LEU A 27 0.09 4.18 9.02
CA LEU A 27 -0.04 3.61 10.37
C LEU A 27 0.97 4.19 11.35
N LEU A 28 2.19 4.51 10.90
CA LEU A 28 3.19 5.23 11.71
C LEU A 28 2.69 6.63 12.10
N MET A 29 2.08 7.35 11.16
CA MET A 29 1.52 8.67 11.42
C MET A 29 0.31 8.59 12.37
N HIS A 30 -0.51 7.55 12.24
CA HIS A 30 -1.58 7.30 13.20
C HIS A 30 -1.04 6.99 14.61
N GLU A 31 0.01 6.20 14.74
CA GLU A 31 0.64 5.96 16.05
C GLU A 31 1.13 7.27 16.71
N LYS A 32 1.65 8.22 15.90
CA LYS A 32 2.18 9.49 16.41
C LYS A 32 1.11 10.56 16.66
N TYR A 33 0.08 10.63 15.81
CA TYR A 33 -0.88 11.74 15.77
C TYR A 33 -2.35 11.31 15.86
N GLY A 34 -2.61 10.02 16.10
CA GLY A 34 -3.95 9.43 16.08
C GLY A 34 -4.88 9.94 17.17
N LYS A 35 -4.31 10.45 18.27
CA LYS A 35 -5.09 11.09 19.35
C LYS A 35 -5.63 12.48 18.94
N GLN A 36 -4.97 13.15 18.00
CA GLN A 36 -5.34 14.46 17.50
C GLN A 36 -6.22 14.38 16.25
N THR A 37 -6.06 13.33 15.44
CA THR A 37 -6.79 13.19 14.19
C THR A 37 -6.88 11.73 13.70
N SER A 38 -8.04 11.35 13.16
CA SER A 38 -8.28 10.02 12.59
C SER A 38 -7.79 9.88 11.14
N VAL A 39 -7.44 10.99 10.47
CA VAL A 39 -7.24 11.01 9.01
C VAL A 39 -6.21 9.99 8.50
N TYR A 40 -5.18 9.70 9.30
CA TYR A 40 -4.16 8.72 8.95
C TYR A 40 -4.67 7.29 9.02
N PHE A 41 -5.52 6.97 10.00
CA PHE A 41 -6.13 5.65 10.12
C PHE A 41 -7.22 5.45 9.07
N ASP A 42 -8.03 6.48 8.83
CA ASP A 42 -9.05 6.43 7.77
C ASP A 42 -8.42 6.23 6.39
N ALA A 43 -7.29 6.91 6.13
CA ALA A 43 -6.50 6.71 4.92
C ALA A 43 -5.83 5.32 4.88
N PHE A 44 -5.32 4.81 6.02
CA PHE A 44 -4.78 3.46 6.13
C PHE A 44 -5.82 2.41 5.74
N LEU A 45 -7.05 2.54 6.23
CA LEU A 45 -8.15 1.63 5.89
C LEU A 45 -8.47 1.66 4.40
N LYS A 46 -8.53 2.85 3.79
CA LYS A 46 -8.73 3.00 2.33
C LYS A 46 -7.59 2.39 1.52
N GLN A 47 -6.34 2.57 1.96
CA GLN A 47 -5.17 1.98 1.30
C GLN A 47 -5.19 0.46 1.41
N TRP A 48 -5.56 -0.08 2.57
CA TRP A 48 -5.70 -1.52 2.78
C TRP A 48 -6.82 -2.12 1.92
N GLN A 49 -7.97 -1.44 1.85
CA GLN A 49 -9.07 -1.83 0.98
C GLN A 49 -8.62 -1.91 -0.48
N PHE A 50 -7.96 -0.87 -1.00
CA PHE A 50 -7.43 -0.87 -2.36
C PHE A 50 -6.46 -2.03 -2.62
N ILE A 51 -5.51 -2.27 -1.71
CA ILE A 51 -4.56 -3.38 -1.85
C ILE A 51 -5.29 -4.72 -1.88
N SER A 52 -6.27 -4.90 -0.99
CA SER A 52 -7.01 -6.16 -0.85
C SER A 52 -7.91 -6.44 -2.05
N GLU A 53 -8.57 -5.42 -2.59
CA GLU A 53 -9.54 -5.55 -3.68
C GLU A 53 -8.88 -5.61 -5.07
N HIS A 54 -7.77 -4.89 -5.27
CA HIS A 54 -7.20 -4.69 -6.61
C HIS A 54 -5.76 -5.19 -6.77
N GLN A 55 -4.94 -5.14 -5.72
CA GLN A 55 -3.50 -5.42 -5.84
C GLN A 55 -3.15 -6.87 -5.49
N ILE A 56 -3.93 -7.53 -4.64
CA ILE A 56 -3.75 -8.95 -4.28
C ILE A 56 -4.48 -9.83 -5.30
N ASP A 57 -3.82 -10.91 -5.71
CA ASP A 57 -4.44 -11.91 -6.58
C ASP A 57 -5.43 -12.78 -5.80
N PRO A 58 -6.72 -12.80 -6.17
CA PRO A 58 -7.67 -13.67 -5.49
C PRO A 58 -7.52 -15.15 -5.92
N GLU A 59 -6.99 -15.43 -7.10
CA GLU A 59 -6.92 -16.78 -7.66
C GLU A 59 -5.60 -17.48 -7.32
N PHE A 60 -4.47 -16.82 -7.60
CA PHE A 60 -3.14 -17.41 -7.44
C PHE A 60 -2.33 -16.83 -6.27
N HIS A 61 -2.94 -15.93 -5.50
CA HIS A 61 -2.30 -15.20 -4.41
C HIS A 61 -1.07 -14.37 -4.84
N GLY A 62 -0.44 -13.74 -3.85
CA GLY A 62 0.62 -12.77 -4.10
C GLY A 62 0.09 -11.44 -4.60
N VAL A 63 1.01 -10.56 -5.01
CA VAL A 63 0.73 -9.14 -5.26
C VAL A 63 1.06 -8.80 -6.71
N TYR A 64 0.08 -8.29 -7.45
CA TYR A 64 0.30 -7.70 -8.78
C TYR A 64 1.25 -6.52 -8.69
N GLN A 65 2.13 -6.38 -9.68
CA GLN A 65 3.09 -5.28 -9.68
C GLN A 65 2.42 -3.92 -9.90
N VAL A 66 1.58 -3.84 -10.93
CA VAL A 66 0.95 -2.59 -11.36
C VAL A 66 -0.54 -2.83 -11.51
N VAL A 67 -1.33 -1.93 -10.92
CA VAL A 67 -2.76 -1.82 -11.16
C VAL A 67 -3.02 -0.57 -12.00
N GLY A 68 -3.77 -0.75 -13.08
CA GLY A 68 -4.16 0.30 -14.00
C GLY A 68 -5.21 1.25 -13.40
N PRO A 69 -5.51 2.37 -14.09
CA PRO A 69 -6.49 3.35 -13.61
C PRO A 69 -7.92 2.83 -13.47
N ASP A 70 -8.24 1.71 -14.11
CA ASP A 70 -9.53 1.01 -14.05
C ASP A 70 -9.62 0.01 -12.89
N GLY A 71 -8.56 -0.14 -12.09
CA GLY A 71 -8.51 -1.07 -10.98
C GLY A 71 -8.16 -2.51 -11.39
N THR A 72 -7.75 -2.74 -12.63
CA THR A 72 -7.32 -4.06 -13.10
C THR A 72 -5.79 -4.19 -13.10
N ALA A 73 -5.29 -5.40 -12.88
CA ALA A 73 -3.85 -5.65 -12.97
C ALA A 73 -3.37 -5.56 -14.43
N GLU A 74 -2.28 -4.82 -14.68
CA GLU A 74 -1.75 -4.69 -16.06
C GLU A 74 -1.15 -6.00 -16.59
N ASN A 75 -0.67 -6.87 -15.69
CA ASN A 75 -0.24 -8.22 -16.00
C ASN A 75 -0.28 -9.11 -14.75
N SER A 76 -0.22 -10.42 -14.95
CA SER A 76 -0.25 -11.43 -13.89
C SER A 76 1.10 -11.74 -13.25
N THR A 77 2.19 -11.12 -13.70
CA THR A 77 3.56 -11.40 -13.21
C THR A 77 3.71 -11.00 -11.74
N LYS A 78 4.14 -11.94 -10.90
CA LYS A 78 4.35 -11.71 -9.46
C LYS A 78 5.80 -11.48 -9.05
N GLY A 79 6.74 -11.68 -9.96
CA GLY A 79 8.16 -11.46 -9.72
C GLY A 79 8.90 -11.08 -11.00
N GLN A 80 9.80 -10.12 -10.89
CA GLN A 80 10.70 -9.70 -11.97
C GLN A 80 11.97 -9.10 -11.35
N ILE A 81 12.90 -8.62 -12.18
CA ILE A 81 14.19 -8.11 -11.72
C ILE A 81 14.07 -6.98 -10.67
N TRP A 82 12.97 -6.22 -10.68
CA TRP A 82 12.67 -5.17 -9.71
C TRP A 82 11.61 -5.53 -8.66
N LYS A 83 11.03 -6.74 -8.73
CA LYS A 83 9.96 -7.19 -7.84
C LYS A 83 10.27 -8.56 -7.26
N ALA A 84 10.48 -8.58 -5.94
CA ALA A 84 10.51 -9.77 -5.11
C ALA A 84 9.52 -9.61 -3.94
N ALA A 85 9.39 -10.65 -3.12
CA ALA A 85 8.57 -10.66 -1.89
C ALA A 85 9.24 -9.88 -0.74
N TYR A 86 9.71 -8.66 -1.01
CA TYR A 86 10.41 -7.81 -0.04
C TYR A 86 9.52 -6.69 0.47
N HIS A 87 9.08 -5.78 -0.39
CA HIS A 87 8.32 -4.59 0.03
C HIS A 87 7.00 -4.97 0.71
N ASP A 88 6.24 -5.87 0.09
CA ASP A 88 4.98 -6.39 0.62
C ASP A 88 5.19 -7.20 1.90
N GLY A 89 6.13 -8.14 1.90
CA GLY A 89 6.43 -8.96 3.08
C GLY A 89 6.89 -8.13 4.29
N ARG A 90 7.87 -7.25 4.09
CA ARG A 90 8.39 -6.34 5.14
C ARG A 90 7.28 -5.41 5.65
N ALA A 91 6.49 -4.83 4.75
CA ALA A 91 5.44 -3.91 5.15
C ALA A 91 4.36 -4.60 5.99
N LEU A 92 3.88 -5.77 5.57
CA LEU A 92 2.85 -6.50 6.32
C LEU A 92 3.34 -6.95 7.70
N LEU A 93 4.60 -7.36 7.83
CA LEU A 93 5.19 -7.68 9.13
C LEU A 93 5.23 -6.45 10.06
N ASN A 94 5.65 -5.29 9.55
CA ASN A 94 5.68 -4.04 10.30
C ASN A 94 4.28 -3.57 10.71
N VAL A 95 3.32 -3.63 9.78
CA VAL A 95 1.93 -3.27 10.05
C VAL A 95 1.31 -4.19 11.10
N LYS A 96 1.51 -5.51 10.99
CA LYS A 96 1.04 -6.47 11.98
C LYS A 96 1.58 -6.16 13.38
N ALA A 97 2.89 -5.91 13.49
CA ALA A 97 3.52 -5.58 14.77
C ALA A 97 2.95 -4.28 15.36
N ARG A 98 2.75 -3.25 14.53
CA ARG A 98 2.26 -1.95 14.97
C ARG A 98 0.78 -1.98 15.36
N LEU A 99 -0.06 -2.68 14.61
CA LEU A 99 -1.48 -2.87 14.96
C LEU A 99 -1.64 -3.60 16.29
N LYS A 100 -0.84 -4.63 16.55
CA LYS A 100 -0.84 -5.33 17.85
C LYS A 100 -0.51 -4.37 19.00
N LYS A 101 0.58 -3.60 18.85
CA LYS A 101 0.98 -2.61 19.84
C LYS A 101 -0.11 -1.56 20.10
N LEU A 102 -0.80 -1.10 19.06
CA LEU A 102 -1.88 -0.11 19.18
C LEU A 102 -3.13 -0.68 19.85
N ALA A 103 -3.44 -1.97 19.65
CA ALA A 103 -4.58 -2.64 20.27
C ALA A 103 -4.39 -2.95 21.77
N GLU A 104 -3.14 -2.96 22.24
CA GLU A 104 -2.77 -3.18 23.64
C GLU A 104 -2.74 -1.88 24.47
N GLN A 105 -2.94 -0.72 23.84
CA GLN A 105 -2.98 0.61 24.47
C GLN A 105 -4.40 1.03 24.84
#